data_AF-A0A2X2BV04-F1
#
_entry.id   AF-A0A2X2BV04-F1
#
_cell.length_a   1.000
_cell.length_b   1.000
_cell.length_c   1.000
_cell.angle_alpha   90.00
_cell.angle_beta   90.00
_cell.angle_gamma   90.00
#
_symmetry.space_group_name_H-M   'P 1'
#
loop_
_entity.id
_entity.type
_entity.pdbx_description
1 polymer ?
#
loop_
_entity_poly.entity_id
_entity_poly.type
_entity_poly.pdbx_seq_one_letter_code
_entity_poly.pdbx_strand_id
1 'polypeptide(L)'
;MDITQENWQHAQNRLSDWIQTLPPQTGIIAVTDARARHLLQVCDNLNINVPEEISIIGIDDEDMTRYLSRIALSSVVQGSRQMGYLAAKLLHQILEGHPTEQLPRILVPPVKIIERRSTDFHSFSDPTVVQAMHYIYYNACKGIKTEQVFRRCKYVAF
;
A
#
# COMPACT_ATOMS: atom_id res chain seq x y z
N MET A 1 15.60 4.43 14.42
CA MET A 1 16.87 4.41 13.69
C MET A 1 16.61 5.12 12.38
N ASP A 2 17.08 6.36 12.25
CA ASP A 2 16.87 7.14 11.04
C ASP A 2 17.65 6.54 9.87
N ILE A 3 17.02 6.44 8.71
CA ILE A 3 17.63 5.86 7.51
C ILE A 3 18.58 6.90 6.92
N THR A 4 19.88 6.73 7.17
CA THR A 4 20.95 7.51 6.53
C THR A 4 21.32 6.91 5.17
N GLN A 5 21.98 7.69 4.32
CA GLN A 5 22.43 7.24 2.99
C GLN A 5 23.34 6.00 3.06
N GLU A 6 24.17 5.90 4.10
CA GLU A 6 25.07 4.75 4.34
C GLU A 6 24.33 3.48 4.79
N ASN A 7 23.18 3.63 5.47
CA ASN A 7 22.39 2.51 6.00
C ASN A 7 21.18 2.13 5.13
N TRP A 8 20.91 2.89 4.08
CA TRP A 8 19.75 2.68 3.19
C TRP A 8 19.81 1.31 2.52
N GLN A 9 20.98 0.92 1.99
CA GLN A 9 21.17 -0.39 1.38
C GLN A 9 20.97 -1.53 2.39
N HIS A 10 21.48 -1.38 3.61
CA HIS A 10 21.29 -2.36 4.67
C HIS A 10 19.81 -2.48 5.09
N ALA A 11 19.12 -1.35 5.22
CA ALA A 11 17.69 -1.33 5.54
C ALA A 11 16.85 -1.98 4.43
N GLN A 12 17.19 -1.74 3.16
CA GLN A 12 16.55 -2.39 2.03
C GLN A 12 16.80 -3.90 2.02
N ASN A 13 18.05 -4.34 2.21
CA ASN A 13 18.38 -5.77 2.24
C ASN A 13 17.63 -6.50 3.35
N ARG A 14 17.57 -5.94 4.56
CA ARG A 14 16.81 -6.53 5.67
C ARG A 14 15.32 -6.64 5.36
N LEU A 15 14.76 -5.66 4.65
CA LEU A 15 13.37 -5.68 4.24
C LEU A 15 13.13 -6.75 3.16
N SER A 16 14.03 -6.86 2.19
CA SER A 16 14.02 -7.92 1.17
C SER A 16 14.07 -9.31 1.79
N ASP A 17 14.94 -9.52 2.79
CA ASP A 17 15.07 -10.78 3.50
C ASP A 17 13.76 -11.13 4.21
N TRP A 18 13.20 -10.17 4.96
CA TRP A 18 11.94 -10.37 5.69
C TRP A 18 10.77 -10.69 4.76
N ILE A 19 10.62 -9.97 3.64
CA ILE A 19 9.54 -10.20 2.69
C ILE A 19 9.59 -11.62 2.12
N GLN A 20 10.78 -12.14 1.81
CA GLN A 20 10.96 -13.50 1.29
C GLN A 20 10.65 -14.59 2.31
N THR A 21 10.63 -14.28 3.62
CA THR A 21 10.20 -15.24 4.66
C THR A 21 8.69 -15.37 4.79
N LEU A 22 7.92 -14.46 4.18
CA LEU A 22 6.47 -14.45 4.33
C LEU A 22 5.83 -15.56 3.48
N PRO A 23 4.81 -16.26 4.00
CA PRO A 23 4.02 -17.19 3.20
C PRO A 23 3.38 -16.49 1.98
N PRO A 24 3.12 -17.21 0.88
CA PRO A 24 2.36 -16.65 -0.23
C PRO A 24 0.96 -16.23 0.24
N GLN A 25 0.42 -15.20 -0.41
CA GLN A 25 -0.90 -14.60 -0.12
C GLN A 25 -0.96 -13.88 1.24
N THR A 26 0.17 -13.35 1.71
CA THR A 26 0.23 -12.57 2.95
C THR A 26 -0.26 -11.14 2.71
N GLY A 27 -1.16 -10.65 3.58
CA GLY A 27 -1.56 -9.24 3.63
C GLY A 27 -0.72 -8.45 4.64
N ILE A 28 -0.14 -7.33 4.20
CA ILE A 28 0.69 -6.44 5.03
C ILE A 28 -0.02 -5.11 5.23
N ILE A 29 -0.15 -4.72 6.50
CA ILE A 29 -0.61 -3.38 6.91
C ILE A 29 0.63 -2.53 7.24
N ALA A 30 0.84 -1.47 6.47
CA ALA A 30 1.93 -0.54 6.71
C ALA A 30 1.48 0.62 7.60
N VAL A 31 2.35 1.04 8.53
CA VAL A 31 2.08 2.14 9.48
C VAL A 31 2.00 3.52 8.83
N THR A 32 2.46 3.68 7.59
CA THR A 32 2.30 4.89 6.78
C THR A 32 2.31 4.52 5.31
N ASP A 33 1.78 5.38 4.46
CA ASP A 33 1.84 5.18 3.01
C ASP A 33 3.29 5.21 2.49
N ALA A 34 4.17 6.00 3.11
CA ALA A 34 5.60 6.01 2.79
C ALA A 34 6.27 4.64 3.04
N ARG A 35 5.93 3.98 4.14
CA ARG A 35 6.40 2.61 4.43
C ARG A 35 5.79 1.59 3.47
N ALA A 36 4.52 1.74 3.11
CA ALA A 36 3.87 0.89 2.12
C ALA A 36 4.55 0.98 0.75
N ARG A 37 4.93 2.19 0.32
CA ARG A 37 5.68 2.39 -0.94
C ARG A 37 7.07 1.78 -0.90
N HIS A 38 7.75 1.85 0.25
CA HIS A 38 9.02 1.15 0.42
C HIS A 38 8.87 -0.36 0.24
N LEU A 39 7.80 -0.97 0.77
CA LEU A 39 7.47 -2.38 0.51
C LEU A 39 7.22 -2.65 -0.97
N LEU A 40 6.38 -1.82 -1.63
CA LEU A 40 6.10 -1.96 -3.06
C LEU A 40 7.36 -1.91 -3.92
N GLN A 41 8.30 -1.01 -3.60
CA GLN A 41 9.58 -0.91 -4.29
C GLN A 41 10.45 -2.16 -4.09
N VAL A 42 10.48 -2.73 -2.89
CA VAL A 42 11.20 -3.98 -2.64
C VAL A 42 10.55 -5.15 -3.37
N CYS A 43 9.21 -5.24 -3.38
CA CYS A 43 8.49 -6.26 -4.15
C CYS A 43 8.81 -6.17 -5.65
N ASP A 44 8.80 -4.95 -6.23
CA ASP A 44 9.16 -4.73 -7.64
C ASP A 44 10.61 -5.17 -7.93
N ASN A 45 11.56 -4.83 -7.05
CA ASN A 45 12.96 -5.23 -7.18
C ASN A 45 13.17 -6.76 -7.07
N LEU A 46 12.37 -7.44 -6.24
CA LEU A 46 12.40 -8.89 -6.06
C LEU A 46 11.53 -9.64 -7.08
N ASN A 47 10.83 -8.93 -7.98
CA ASN A 47 9.82 -9.49 -8.88
C ASN A 47 8.70 -10.26 -8.17
N ILE A 48 8.34 -9.84 -6.95
CA ILE A 48 7.20 -10.38 -6.19
C ILE A 48 5.93 -9.70 -6.69
N ASN A 49 4.94 -10.50 -7.08
CA ASN A 49 3.70 -9.99 -7.65
C ASN A 49 2.80 -9.41 -6.54
N VAL A 50 2.34 -8.18 -6.74
CA VAL A 50 1.39 -7.49 -5.86
C VAL A 50 0.14 -7.16 -6.67
N PRO A 51 -1.06 -7.59 -6.23
CA PRO A 51 -1.39 -8.17 -4.92
C PRO A 51 -1.28 -9.70 -4.81
N GLU A 52 -0.95 -10.41 -5.89
CA GLU A 52 -1.17 -11.86 -6.03
C GLU A 52 -0.33 -12.73 -5.08
N GLU A 53 0.90 -12.34 -4.75
CA GLU A 53 1.72 -13.03 -3.76
C GLU A 53 1.69 -12.31 -2.42
N ILE A 54 1.71 -10.98 -2.44
CA ILE A 54 1.66 -10.15 -1.24
C ILE A 54 0.72 -8.97 -1.49
N SER A 55 -0.23 -8.77 -0.60
CA SER A 55 -1.12 -7.61 -0.61
C SER A 55 -0.62 -6.56 0.37
N ILE A 56 -0.66 -5.28 0.01
CA ILE A 56 -0.13 -4.18 0.81
C ILE A 56 -1.17 -3.08 0.94
N ILE A 57 -1.46 -2.66 2.17
CA ILE A 57 -2.36 -1.53 2.48
C ILE A 57 -1.63 -0.49 3.35
N GLY A 58 -1.79 0.79 3.01
CA GLY A 58 -1.32 1.94 3.79
C GLY A 58 -2.42 2.54 4.68
N ILE A 59 -2.13 3.66 5.35
CA ILE A 59 -3.07 4.28 6.30
C ILE A 59 -3.24 5.81 6.18
N ASP A 60 -2.61 6.48 5.21
CA ASP A 60 -2.62 7.95 5.12
C ASP A 60 -3.41 8.52 3.93
N ASP A 61 -3.67 7.72 2.89
CA ASP A 61 -4.15 8.14 1.56
C ASP A 61 -3.46 9.40 1.01
N GLU A 62 -2.12 9.38 0.99
CA GLU A 62 -1.33 10.54 0.62
C GLU A 62 -1.40 10.82 -0.91
N ASP A 63 -1.94 11.98 -1.28
CA ASP A 63 -2.23 12.36 -2.68
C ASP A 63 -0.96 12.55 -3.54
N MET A 64 0.09 13.17 -3.00
CA MET A 64 1.27 13.64 -3.75
C MET A 64 2.09 12.50 -4.38
N THR A 65 2.04 11.33 -3.77
CA THR A 65 2.92 10.20 -4.05
C THR A 65 2.12 9.02 -4.64
N ARG A 66 0.82 9.21 -4.92
CA ARG A 66 -0.09 8.21 -5.49
C ARG A 66 0.34 7.72 -6.87
N TYR A 67 0.95 8.58 -7.68
CA TYR A 67 1.31 8.28 -9.08
C TYR A 67 2.78 7.90 -9.29
N LEU A 68 3.58 7.84 -8.22
CA LEU A 68 5.01 7.54 -8.30
C LEU A 68 5.31 6.04 -8.34
N SER A 69 4.32 5.20 -8.03
CA SER A 69 4.41 3.74 -8.10
C SER A 69 3.58 3.22 -9.28
N ARG A 70 4.07 2.18 -9.96
CA ARG A 70 3.31 1.45 -10.98
C ARG A 70 2.06 0.77 -10.41
N ILE A 71 2.10 0.42 -9.12
CA ILE A 71 1.01 -0.23 -8.40
C ILE A 71 0.35 0.82 -7.50
N ALA A 72 -0.92 1.09 -7.78
CA ALA A 72 -1.71 2.03 -6.98
C ALA A 72 -1.96 1.46 -5.58
N LEU A 73 -1.57 2.22 -4.56
CA LEU A 73 -1.60 1.80 -3.15
C LEU A 73 -2.99 1.98 -2.54
N SER A 74 -3.60 0.89 -2.07
CA SER A 74 -4.78 0.93 -1.21
C SER A 74 -4.42 1.54 0.13
N SER A 75 -5.28 2.39 0.68
CA SER A 75 -4.97 3.09 1.93
C SER A 75 -6.22 3.48 2.71
N VAL A 76 -6.09 3.58 4.03
CA VAL A 76 -7.13 4.12 4.91
C VAL A 76 -7.12 5.64 4.83
N VAL A 77 -8.28 6.24 4.60
CA VAL A 77 -8.45 7.70 4.69
C VAL A 77 -8.72 8.06 6.14
N GLN A 78 -7.77 8.76 6.76
CA GLN A 78 -7.94 9.24 8.13
C GLN A 78 -8.97 10.37 8.21
N GLY A 79 -9.55 10.57 9.39
CA GLY A 79 -10.43 11.70 9.71
C GLY A 79 -9.70 13.04 9.87
N SER A 80 -8.55 13.26 9.24
CA SER A 80 -7.63 14.38 9.53
C SER A 80 -8.27 15.76 9.39
N ARG A 81 -9.14 15.93 8.38
CA ARG A 81 -9.92 17.18 8.22
C ARG A 81 -10.88 17.39 9.39
N GLN A 82 -11.56 16.35 9.84
CA GLN A 82 -12.47 16.41 10.98
C GLN A 82 -11.70 16.60 12.29
N MET A 83 -10.54 15.96 12.46
CA MET A 83 -9.63 16.18 13.59
C MET A 83 -9.23 17.67 13.67
N GLY A 84 -8.77 18.25 12.56
CA GLY A 84 -8.40 19.68 12.51
C GLY A 84 -9.58 20.60 12.81
N TYR A 85 -10.77 20.31 12.28
CA TYR A 85 -11.98 21.09 12.56
C TYR A 85 -12.35 21.06 14.04
N LEU A 86 -12.36 19.87 14.66
CA LEU A 86 -12.68 19.70 16.08
C LEU A 86 -11.62 20.35 16.97
N ALA A 87 -10.35 20.27 16.60
CA ALA A 87 -9.26 20.94 17.30
C ALA A 87 -9.41 22.47 17.27
N ALA A 88 -9.71 23.05 16.10
CA ALA A 88 -9.97 24.49 15.98
C ALA A 88 -11.21 24.94 16.76
N LYS A 89 -12.27 24.14 16.73
CA LYS A 89 -13.51 24.39 17.51
C LYS A 89 -13.23 24.37 19.01
N LEU A 90 -12.47 23.38 19.49
CA LEU A 90 -12.10 23.27 20.89
C LEU A 90 -11.20 24.44 21.32
N LEU A 91 -10.22 24.82 20.48
CA LEU A 91 -9.37 25.98 20.73
C LEU A 91 -10.18 27.26 20.88
N HIS A 92 -11.16 27.48 20.00
CA HIS A 92 -12.03 28.65 20.08
C HIS A 92 -12.79 28.71 21.43
N GLN A 93 -13.30 27.58 21.92
CA GLN A 93 -13.97 27.53 23.22
C GLN A 93 -13.02 27.87 24.39
N ILE A 94 -11.76 27.41 24.31
CA ILE A 94 -10.75 27.77 25.32
C ILE A 94 -10.51 29.29 25.31
N LEU A 95 -10.44 29.91 24.13
CA LEU A 95 -10.21 31.35 23.99
C LEU A 95 -11.38 32.20 24.49
N GLU A 96 -12.61 31.69 24.44
CA GLU A 96 -13.80 32.36 25.01
C GLU A 96 -13.91 32.25 26.54
N GLY A 97 -12.98 31.53 27.19
CA GLY A 97 -12.95 31.37 28.65
C GLY A 97 -13.94 30.33 29.18
N HIS A 98 -14.40 29.39 28.34
CA HIS A 98 -15.21 28.26 28.82
C HIS A 98 -14.39 27.40 29.80
N PRO A 99 -14.99 26.85 30.87
CA PRO A 99 -14.27 26.05 31.87
C PRO A 99 -13.63 24.80 31.24
N THR A 100 -12.32 24.65 31.39
CA THR A 100 -11.52 23.57 30.79
C THR A 100 -10.87 22.71 31.87
N GLU A 101 -11.61 22.34 32.93
CA GLU A 101 -11.04 21.53 34.02
C GLU A 101 -10.55 20.15 33.52
N GLN A 102 -11.17 19.60 32.47
CA GLN A 102 -10.64 18.47 31.70
C GLN A 102 -11.01 18.60 30.21
N LEU A 103 -10.01 18.74 29.33
CA LEU A 103 -10.24 18.70 27.90
C LEU A 103 -10.71 17.29 27.48
N PRO A 104 -11.79 17.17 26.68
CA PRO A 104 -12.27 15.87 26.25
C PRO A 104 -11.26 15.19 25.32
N ARG A 105 -11.02 13.90 25.53
CA ARG A 105 -10.30 13.07 24.54
C ARG A 105 -11.27 12.68 23.44
N ILE A 106 -11.17 13.35 22.30
CA ILE A 106 -12.04 13.09 21.15
C ILE A 106 -11.31 12.15 20.18
N LEU A 107 -11.84 10.93 20.02
CA LEU A 107 -11.40 10.00 19.00
C LEU A 107 -12.19 10.24 17.71
N VAL A 108 -11.47 10.54 16.63
CA VAL A 108 -12.06 10.67 15.29
C VAL A 108 -11.79 9.39 14.51
N PRO A 109 -12.83 8.67 14.05
CA PRO A 109 -12.64 7.44 13.29
C PRO A 109 -12.09 7.74 11.88
N PRO A 110 -11.50 6.73 11.21
CA PRO A 110 -11.18 6.83 9.80
C PRO A 110 -12.46 7.02 8.97
N VAL A 111 -12.34 7.70 7.83
CA VAL A 111 -13.48 8.03 6.96
C VAL A 111 -13.91 6.82 6.13
N LYS A 112 -12.93 6.16 5.50
CA LYS A 112 -13.14 4.98 4.64
C LYS A 112 -11.81 4.34 4.30
N ILE A 113 -11.86 3.18 3.66
CA ILE A 113 -10.73 2.57 2.97
C ILE A 113 -10.86 2.90 1.48
N ILE A 114 -9.78 3.35 0.84
CA ILE A 114 -9.71 3.39 -0.61
C ILE A 114 -9.02 2.11 -1.08
N GLU A 115 -9.81 1.24 -1.68
CA GLU A 115 -9.30 0.06 -2.38
C GLU A 115 -8.68 0.47 -3.71
N ARG A 116 -7.49 -0.07 -3.97
CA ARG A 116 -6.71 0.06 -5.20
C ARG A 116 -6.02 -1.26 -5.51
N ARG A 117 -5.20 -1.26 -6.55
CA ARG A 117 -4.54 -2.45 -7.08
C ARG A 117 -3.71 -3.21 -6.04
N SER A 118 -3.07 -2.55 -5.07
CA SER A 118 -2.20 -3.24 -4.10
C SER A 118 -2.94 -4.20 -3.15
N THR A 119 -4.27 -4.18 -3.14
CA THR A 119 -5.11 -5.14 -2.39
C THR A 119 -6.19 -5.80 -3.25
N ASP A 120 -6.12 -5.65 -4.58
CA ASP A 120 -7.06 -6.26 -5.54
C ASP A 120 -6.81 -7.77 -5.69
N PHE A 121 -6.71 -8.46 -4.56
CA PHE A 121 -6.33 -9.85 -4.47
C PHE A 121 -7.49 -10.74 -4.91
N HIS A 122 -7.19 -11.61 -5.86
CA HIS A 122 -8.10 -12.62 -6.34
C HIS A 122 -7.53 -14.00 -5.99
N SER A 123 -8.35 -14.85 -5.37
CA SER A 123 -8.02 -16.24 -5.08
C SER A 123 -7.98 -17.05 -6.38
N PHE A 124 -6.89 -16.92 -7.14
CA PHE A 124 -6.62 -17.77 -8.28
C PHE A 124 -5.79 -18.97 -7.83
N SER A 125 -6.33 -20.17 -8.02
CA SER A 125 -5.64 -21.41 -7.64
C SER A 125 -4.63 -21.87 -8.70
N ASP A 126 -4.77 -21.40 -9.94
CA ASP A 126 -3.93 -21.81 -11.08
C ASP A 126 -2.75 -20.84 -11.28
N PRO A 127 -1.48 -21.29 -11.14
CA PRO A 127 -0.30 -20.46 -11.36
C PRO A 127 -0.24 -19.82 -12.76
N THR A 128 -0.80 -20.50 -13.76
CA THR A 128 -0.88 -20.01 -15.15
C THR A 128 -1.79 -18.80 -15.25
N VAL A 129 -2.92 -18.83 -14.54
CA VAL A 129 -3.89 -17.72 -14.50
C VAL A 129 -3.30 -16.53 -13.76
N VAL A 130 -2.64 -16.76 -12.63
CA VAL A 130 -1.90 -15.72 -11.89
C VAL A 130 -0.89 -15.02 -12.81
N GLN A 131 -0.08 -15.80 -13.52
CA GLN A 131 0.92 -15.25 -14.43
C GLN A 131 0.30 -14.52 -15.64
N ALA A 132 -0.82 -15.02 -16.16
CA ALA A 132 -1.56 -14.40 -17.26
C ALA A 132 -2.12 -13.04 -16.83
N MET A 133 -2.82 -12.99 -15.70
CA MET A 133 -3.44 -11.79 -15.16
C MET A 133 -2.37 -10.74 -14.87
N HIS A 134 -1.28 -11.12 -14.21
CA HIS A 134 -0.15 -10.24 -13.95
C HIS A 134 0.40 -9.65 -15.26
N TYR A 135 0.66 -10.47 -16.29
CA TYR A 135 1.14 -9.96 -17.58
C TYR A 135 0.18 -8.96 -18.23
N ILE A 136 -1.12 -9.25 -18.20
CA ILE A 136 -2.17 -8.38 -18.73
C ILE A 136 -2.15 -7.03 -17.99
N TYR A 137 -2.15 -7.02 -16.66
CA TYR A 137 -2.17 -5.77 -15.91
C TYR A 137 -0.98 -4.84 -16.20
N TYR A 138 0.22 -5.39 -16.49
CA TYR A 138 1.39 -4.57 -16.79
C TYR A 138 1.51 -4.13 -18.25
N ASN A 139 0.77 -4.76 -19.17
CA ASN A 139 0.96 -4.56 -20.60
C ASN A 139 -0.34 -4.28 -21.37
N ALA A 140 -1.52 -4.30 -20.74
CA ALA A 140 -2.81 -4.06 -21.39
C ALA A 140 -2.83 -2.75 -22.19
N CYS A 141 -2.29 -1.67 -21.62
CA CYS A 141 -2.24 -0.36 -22.28
C CYS A 141 -1.25 -0.27 -23.46
N LYS A 142 -0.47 -1.34 -23.72
CA LYS A 142 0.49 -1.40 -24.84
C LYS A 142 -0.08 -2.08 -26.09
N GLY A 143 -1.36 -2.46 -26.07
CA GLY A 143 -2.01 -3.14 -27.21
C GLY A 143 -1.55 -4.60 -27.38
N ILE A 144 -1.44 -5.34 -26.27
CA ILE A 144 -1.06 -6.76 -26.30
C ILE A 144 -2.12 -7.64 -26.98
N LYS A 145 -1.66 -8.73 -27.60
CA LYS A 145 -2.49 -9.77 -28.22
C LYS A 145 -2.50 -11.06 -27.40
N THR A 146 -3.50 -11.90 -27.64
CA THR A 146 -3.68 -13.18 -26.94
C THR A 146 -2.44 -14.08 -27.03
N GLU A 147 -1.75 -14.09 -28.18
CA GLU A 147 -0.54 -14.89 -28.40
C GLU A 147 0.61 -14.48 -27.46
N GLN A 148 0.69 -13.20 -27.09
CA GLN A 148 1.72 -12.69 -26.18
C GLN A 148 1.45 -13.15 -24.74
N VAL A 149 0.18 -13.19 -24.33
CA VAL A 149 -0.24 -13.74 -23.03
C VAL A 149 0.09 -15.23 -22.97
N PHE A 150 -0.31 -16.00 -24.00
CA PHE A 150 0.00 -17.43 -24.09
C PHE A 150 1.51 -17.71 -24.05
N ARG A 151 2.32 -16.94 -24.79
CA ARG A 151 3.79 -17.11 -24.78
C ARG A 151 4.40 -16.86 -23.39
N ARG A 152 3.84 -15.94 -22.61
CA ARG A 152 4.31 -15.66 -21.24
C ARG A 152 3.94 -16.79 -20.27
N CYS A 153 2.75 -17.37 -20.39
CA CYS A 153 2.25 -18.46 -19.54
C CYS A 153 2.90 -19.82 -19.83
N LYS A 154 3.40 -20.04 -21.06
CA LYS A 154 4.01 -21.32 -21.48
C LYS A 154 5.34 -21.68 -20.81
N TYR A 155 5.93 -20.79 -20.02
CA TYR A 155 7.15 -21.11 -19.25
C TYR A 155 6.88 -21.84 -17.92
N VAL A 156 5.60 -22.11 -17.60
CA VAL A 156 5.19 -23.00 -16.51
C VAL A 156 4.66 -24.29 -17.14
N ALA A 157 5.55 -25.05 -17.78
CA ALA A 157 5.25 -26.39 -18.26
C ALA A 157 6.31 -27.33 -17.69
N PHE A 158 5.82 -28.41 -17.09
CA PHE A 158 6.55 -29.54 -16.51
C PHE A 158 7.78 -29.99 -17.34
#